data_AF-A0A7C4AA85-F1
#
_entry.id   AF-A0A7C4AA85-F1
#
_cell.length_a   1.000
_cell.length_b   1.000
_cell.length_c   1.000
_cell.angle_alpha   90.00
_cell.angle_beta   90.00
_cell.angle_gamma   90.00
#
_symmetry.space_group_name_H-M   'P 1'
#
loop_
_entity.id
_entity.type
_entity.pdbx_description
1 polymer ?
#
loop_
_entity_poly.entity_id
_entity_poly.type
_entity_poly.pdbx_seq_one_letter_code
_entity_poly.pdbx_strand_id
1 'polypeptide(L)'
;MTRIPDHSAPERLESPFPSARTARPNPNFSLPGGEDRLGGQEQIISRFGLFIICRRSLTALVLAGSLLAGCGYSFQSQPRLVAVPTFSNKTFRPGLEIRARDLVLQRLSERNISVTAEEEAELTLKGSILAYSIEAVAFDARDISRQYRVNITARFSVQGRKGTEPFWEEVFSASSYYYTGPNVAATEMAEKRASDQAMEEISRSVVLRLMEIR
;
A
#
# COMPACT_ATOMS: atom_id res chain seq x y z
N MET A 1 1.58 -60.29 -0.11
CA MET A 1 2.64 -60.00 0.88
C MET A 1 2.53 -58.52 1.27
N THR A 2 1.88 -58.17 2.39
CA THR A 2 2.48 -57.86 3.72
C THR A 2 3.14 -56.46 3.72
N ARG A 3 2.81 -55.44 4.53
CA ARG A 3 1.86 -55.21 5.64
C ARG A 3 1.76 -53.68 5.88
N ILE A 4 0.58 -53.19 6.26
CA ILE A 4 0.33 -51.90 6.94
C ILE A 4 0.65 -52.07 8.45
N PRO A 5 0.92 -51.00 9.20
CA PRO A 5 -0.08 -50.47 10.15
C PRO A 5 -0.10 -48.93 10.12
N ASP A 6 -1.23 -48.20 10.02
CA ASP A 6 -2.40 -48.05 10.90
C ASP A 6 -2.07 -47.74 12.37
N HIS A 7 -2.30 -46.49 12.77
CA HIS A 7 -2.59 -46.04 14.14
C HIS A 7 -3.30 -44.67 14.01
N SER A 8 -4.63 -44.59 13.94
CA SER A 8 -5.62 -44.72 15.02
C SER A 8 -5.43 -43.71 16.17
N ALA A 9 -6.22 -42.63 16.16
CA ALA A 9 -6.74 -41.95 17.36
C ALA A 9 -7.84 -42.84 17.99
N PRO A 10 -8.19 -42.79 19.31
CA PRO A 10 -8.90 -41.66 19.95
C PRO A 10 -8.76 -41.57 21.52
N GLU A 11 -9.67 -40.83 22.18
CA GLU A 11 -10.00 -40.73 23.65
C GLU A 11 -9.10 -39.83 24.54
N ARG A 12 -9.56 -38.76 25.21
CA ARG A 12 -10.64 -38.51 26.21
C ARG A 12 -10.50 -39.37 27.49
N LEU A 13 -10.15 -38.75 28.63
CA LEU A 13 -10.87 -38.78 29.93
C LEU A 13 -9.95 -38.36 31.11
N GLU A 14 -10.51 -37.46 31.93
CA GLU A 14 -10.50 -37.38 33.40
C GLU A 14 -9.24 -37.59 34.29
N SER A 15 -9.22 -36.74 35.32
CA SER A 15 -8.33 -36.62 36.49
C SER A 15 -8.12 -37.91 37.31
N PRO A 16 -7.07 -37.93 38.16
CA PRO A 16 -7.32 -38.06 39.61
C PRO A 16 -6.32 -37.32 40.56
N PHE A 17 -6.85 -36.91 41.73
CA PHE A 17 -6.21 -36.52 43.02
C PHE A 17 -5.15 -37.56 43.55
N PRO A 18 -4.44 -37.47 44.73
CA PRO A 18 -4.64 -36.66 45.98
C PRO A 18 -3.35 -36.18 46.73
N SER A 19 -3.43 -35.32 47.75
CA SER A 19 -3.23 -35.61 49.20
C SER A 19 -2.51 -34.38 49.82
N ALA A 20 -2.68 -33.92 51.05
CA ALA A 20 -3.16 -34.49 52.31
C ALA A 20 -3.75 -33.32 53.17
N ARG A 21 -4.86 -33.45 53.93
CA ARG A 21 -4.96 -33.95 55.33
C ARG A 21 -3.68 -33.67 56.13
N THR A 22 -3.66 -33.08 57.33
CA THR A 22 -4.62 -33.00 58.43
C THR A 22 -3.96 -32.12 59.50
N ALA A 23 -4.69 -31.22 60.15
CA ALA A 23 -4.44 -30.89 61.55
C ALA A 23 -5.76 -30.43 62.18
N ARG A 24 -6.35 -31.30 62.99
CA ARG A 24 -7.36 -30.94 64.01
C ARG A 24 -6.62 -30.57 65.33
N PRO A 25 -7.31 -30.39 66.46
CA PRO A 25 -7.66 -29.09 67.04
C PRO A 25 -7.03 -28.92 68.44
N ASN A 26 -7.21 -27.79 69.11
CA ASN A 26 -7.61 -27.88 70.52
C ASN A 26 -8.32 -26.61 71.02
N PRO A 27 -9.29 -26.77 71.94
CA PRO A 27 -10.15 -25.76 72.48
C PRO A 27 -9.51 -25.17 73.74
N ASN A 28 -9.60 -23.86 73.86
CA ASN A 28 -9.41 -23.01 75.03
C ASN A 28 -9.56 -21.62 74.41
N PHE A 29 -10.46 -20.74 74.79
CA PHE A 29 -10.71 -20.34 76.17
C PHE A 29 -11.87 -19.32 76.16
N SER A 30 -12.87 -19.60 76.99
CA SER A 30 -13.77 -18.72 77.77
C SER A 30 -14.07 -17.26 77.33
N LEU A 31 -15.38 -16.97 77.22
CA LEU A 31 -16.03 -15.66 77.47
C LEU A 31 -15.95 -15.32 78.97
N PRO A 32 -15.88 -14.04 79.42
CA PRO A 32 -17.01 -13.07 79.47
C PRO A 32 -16.54 -11.63 79.12
N GLY A 33 -17.36 -10.61 78.84
CA GLY A 33 -18.50 -10.05 79.58
C GLY A 33 -18.28 -8.53 79.71
N GLY A 34 -19.36 -7.74 79.60
CA GLY A 34 -19.40 -6.28 79.78
C GLY A 34 -19.10 -5.49 78.51
N GLU A 35 -19.78 -4.41 78.16
CA GLU A 35 -20.99 -3.76 78.63
C GLU A 35 -21.32 -2.73 77.53
N ASP A 36 -22.52 -2.17 77.59
CA ASP A 36 -22.85 -0.84 77.06
C ASP A 36 -23.12 -0.60 75.56
N ARG A 37 -24.44 -0.61 75.29
CA ARG A 37 -25.22 0.58 74.91
C ARG A 37 -25.25 1.05 73.44
N LEU A 38 -26.51 1.08 72.97
CA LEU A 38 -27.18 2.15 72.24
C LEU A 38 -26.92 2.29 70.73
N GLY A 39 -27.98 1.96 69.98
CA GLY A 39 -28.58 2.91 69.03
C GLY A 39 -28.12 2.82 67.57
N GLY A 40 -29.10 2.89 66.66
CA GLY A 40 -28.84 3.33 65.28
C GLY A 40 -29.13 2.29 64.21
N GLN A 41 -30.42 2.00 64.02
CA GLN A 41 -30.98 1.62 62.72
C GLN A 41 -30.63 2.73 61.70
N GLU A 42 -30.30 2.35 60.46
CA GLU A 42 -30.45 3.10 59.18
C GLU A 42 -29.26 2.80 58.23
N GLN A 43 -29.53 2.73 56.91
CA GLN A 43 -28.56 2.96 55.80
C GLN A 43 -27.84 1.79 55.07
N ILE A 44 -28.44 0.64 54.70
CA ILE A 44 -27.71 -0.33 53.81
C ILE A 44 -28.46 -0.84 52.55
N ILE A 45 -29.80 -0.83 52.47
CA ILE A 45 -30.47 -1.66 51.44
C ILE A 45 -30.73 -0.95 50.09
N SER A 46 -30.68 0.39 49.99
CA SER A 46 -31.10 1.11 48.77
C SER A 46 -30.01 1.28 47.67
N ARG A 47 -28.71 1.05 47.97
CA ARG A 47 -27.61 1.42 47.05
C ARG A 47 -27.25 0.36 45.99
N PHE A 48 -27.70 -0.89 46.13
CA PHE A 48 -27.24 -1.98 45.26
C PHE A 48 -28.02 -2.12 43.93
N GLY A 49 -29.32 -1.78 43.91
CA GLY A 49 -30.15 -1.91 42.70
C GLY A 49 -29.87 -0.83 41.63
N LEU A 50 -29.60 0.40 42.07
CA LEU A 50 -29.35 1.54 41.17
C LEU A 50 -27.99 1.45 40.45
N PHE A 51 -27.02 0.76 41.06
CA PHE A 51 -25.66 0.61 40.52
C PHE A 51 -25.60 -0.34 39.31
N ILE A 52 -26.47 -1.36 39.24
CA ILE A 52 -26.41 -2.39 38.18
C ILE A 52 -27.07 -1.89 36.89
N ILE A 53 -28.19 -1.16 37.00
CA ILE A 53 -28.91 -0.60 35.85
C ILE A 53 -28.10 0.53 35.20
N CYS A 54 -27.50 1.39 36.02
CA CYS A 54 -26.65 2.49 35.53
C CYS A 54 -25.38 1.96 34.83
N ARG A 55 -24.80 0.86 35.32
CA ARG A 55 -23.56 0.28 34.78
C ARG A 55 -23.73 -0.43 33.42
N ARG A 56 -24.91 -1.03 33.14
CA ARG A 56 -25.21 -1.64 31.83
C ARG A 56 -25.58 -0.62 30.76
N SER A 57 -26.22 0.50 31.15
CA SER A 57 -26.53 1.61 30.24
C SER A 57 -25.26 2.38 29.84
N LEU A 58 -24.29 2.48 30.75
CA LEU A 58 -23.00 3.13 30.50
C LEU A 58 -22.11 2.34 29.52
N THR A 59 -22.14 1.00 29.58
CA THR A 59 -21.33 0.16 28.68
C THR A 59 -21.85 0.17 27.24
N ALA A 60 -23.17 0.23 27.05
CA ALA A 60 -23.77 0.34 25.72
C ALA A 60 -23.47 1.68 25.03
N LEU A 61 -23.42 2.78 25.80
CA LEU A 61 -23.10 4.12 25.29
C LEU A 61 -21.63 4.24 24.86
N VAL A 62 -20.70 3.64 25.62
CA VAL A 62 -19.27 3.64 25.30
C VAL A 62 -18.98 2.80 24.05
N LEU A 63 -19.64 1.65 23.88
CA LEU A 63 -19.47 0.78 22.70
C LEU A 63 -20.05 1.42 21.42
N ALA A 64 -21.18 2.13 21.54
CA ALA A 64 -21.78 2.86 20.43
C ALA A 64 -20.97 4.10 20.00
N GLY A 65 -20.28 4.76 20.95
CA GLY A 65 -19.39 5.89 20.65
C GLY A 65 -18.12 5.49 19.88
N SER A 66 -17.58 4.30 20.14
CA SER A 66 -16.38 3.80 19.45
C SER A 66 -16.60 3.50 17.96
N LEU A 67 -17.83 3.23 17.52
CA LEU A 67 -18.15 2.97 16.11
C LEU A 67 -18.23 4.26 15.27
N LEU A 68 -18.40 5.43 15.88
CA LEU A 68 -18.43 6.74 15.21
C LEU A 68 -17.04 7.38 15.05
N ALA A 69 -16.02 6.85 15.72
CA ALA A 69 -14.63 7.31 15.60
C ALA A 69 -13.89 6.73 14.37
N GLY A 70 -14.55 5.90 13.56
CA GLY A 70 -13.92 5.14 12.46
C GLY A 70 -13.89 5.81 11.08
N CYS A 71 -14.55 6.94 10.86
CA CYS A 71 -14.62 7.59 9.54
C CYS A 71 -14.02 9.00 9.57
N GLY A 72 -12.69 9.09 9.66
CA GLY A 72 -11.97 10.36 9.68
C GLY A 72 -10.71 10.42 8.82
N TYR A 73 -10.48 9.45 7.94
CA TYR A 73 -9.34 9.47 7.01
C TYR A 73 -9.76 9.95 5.62
N SER A 74 -10.35 11.15 5.54
CA SER A 74 -10.22 11.93 4.31
C SER A 74 -8.86 12.62 4.38
N PHE A 75 -7.81 11.86 4.07
CA PHE A 75 -6.48 12.42 3.81
C PHE A 75 -6.58 13.23 2.52
N GLN A 76 -7.07 14.45 2.65
CA GLN A 76 -7.13 15.42 1.57
C GLN A 76 -5.72 15.96 1.36
N SER A 77 -4.88 15.16 0.68
CA SER A 77 -3.65 15.71 0.13
C SER A 77 -4.06 16.77 -0.89
N GLN A 78 -3.79 18.02 -0.58
CA GLN A 78 -3.92 19.10 -1.55
C GLN A 78 -3.19 18.67 -2.83
N PRO A 79 -3.84 18.76 -4.00
CA PRO A 79 -3.19 18.37 -5.25
C PRO A 79 -2.01 19.33 -5.48
N ARG A 80 -0.78 18.83 -5.35
CA ARG A 80 0.40 19.60 -5.78
C ARG A 80 0.24 19.86 -7.27
N LEU A 81 0.25 21.13 -7.65
CA LEU A 81 0.17 21.58 -9.02
C LEU A 81 1.50 21.26 -9.72
N VAL A 82 1.49 20.31 -10.65
CA VAL A 82 2.67 19.90 -11.41
C VAL A 82 2.58 20.43 -12.84
N ALA A 83 3.62 21.09 -13.34
CA ALA A 83 3.76 21.41 -14.75
C ALA A 83 4.56 20.33 -15.47
N VAL A 84 4.10 19.94 -16.65
CA VAL A 84 4.80 19.02 -17.55
C VAL A 84 5.03 19.73 -18.90
N PRO A 85 6.14 20.48 -19.03
CA PRO A 85 6.53 21.06 -20.31
C PRO A 85 6.84 19.98 -21.35
N THR A 86 6.99 20.39 -22.60
CA THR A 86 7.44 19.49 -23.68
C THR A 86 8.82 18.94 -23.34
N PHE A 87 8.98 17.62 -23.50
CA PHE A 87 10.25 16.95 -23.25
C PHE A 87 11.26 17.21 -24.38
N SER A 88 12.54 17.11 -24.06
CA SER A 88 13.60 17.17 -25.08
C SER A 88 13.81 15.78 -25.70
N ASN A 89 14.06 15.74 -27.01
CA ASN A 89 14.44 14.52 -27.70
C ASN A 89 15.89 14.64 -28.20
N LYS A 90 16.77 13.76 -27.73
CA LYS A 90 18.17 13.66 -28.18
C LYS A 90 18.38 12.51 -29.17
N THR A 91 17.30 11.87 -29.60
CA THR A 91 17.32 10.73 -30.52
C THR A 91 16.93 11.16 -31.94
N PHE A 92 17.16 10.27 -32.90
CA PHE A 92 16.76 10.50 -34.30
C PHE A 92 15.29 10.14 -34.58
N ARG A 93 14.52 9.71 -33.56
CA ARG A 93 13.13 9.28 -33.75
C ARG A 93 12.17 10.42 -33.37
N PRO A 94 11.54 11.10 -34.34
CA PRO A 94 10.66 12.22 -34.05
C PRO A 94 9.38 11.79 -33.32
N GLY A 95 8.83 12.70 -32.51
CA GLY A 95 7.54 12.53 -31.84
C GLY A 95 7.59 11.70 -30.55
N LEU A 96 8.74 11.12 -30.19
CA LEU A 96 8.90 10.42 -28.92
C LEU A 96 8.70 11.37 -27.74
N GLU A 97 9.11 12.63 -27.85
CA GLU A 97 8.96 13.66 -26.82
C GLU A 97 7.49 13.98 -26.51
N ILE A 98 6.67 14.09 -27.56
CA ILE A 98 5.23 14.34 -27.42
C ILE A 98 4.57 13.10 -26.82
N ARG A 99 4.89 11.92 -27.37
CA ARG A 99 4.30 10.66 -26.91
C ARG A 99 4.65 10.36 -25.45
N ALA A 100 5.90 10.57 -25.06
CA ALA A 100 6.35 10.42 -23.68
C ALA A 100 5.61 11.38 -22.74
N ARG A 101 5.46 12.64 -23.14
CA ARG A 101 4.70 13.64 -22.37
C ARG A 101 3.24 13.21 -22.19
N ASP A 102 2.57 12.79 -23.26
CA ASP A 102 1.17 12.38 -23.22
C ASP A 102 0.96 11.18 -22.29
N LEU A 103 1.85 10.19 -22.34
CA LEU A 103 1.81 9.04 -21.46
C LEU A 103 2.05 9.44 -19.99
N VAL A 104 3.00 10.33 -19.71
CA VAL A 104 3.20 10.85 -18.35
C VAL A 104 1.97 11.60 -17.85
N LEU A 105 1.38 12.49 -18.66
CA LEU A 105 0.15 13.21 -18.32
C LEU A 105 -1.01 12.26 -18.04
N GLN A 106 -1.18 11.23 -18.87
CA GLN A 106 -2.19 10.20 -18.64
C GLN A 106 -2.00 9.52 -17.28
N ARG A 107 -0.76 9.13 -16.94
CA ARG A 107 -0.46 8.47 -15.66
C ARG A 107 -0.61 9.38 -14.44
N LEU A 108 -0.33 10.68 -14.58
CA LEU A 108 -0.61 11.67 -13.54
C LEU A 108 -2.12 11.82 -13.32
N SER A 109 -2.90 11.88 -14.40
CA SER A 109 -4.37 11.95 -14.35
C SER A 109 -4.99 10.71 -13.70
N GLU A 110 -4.49 9.51 -14.03
CA GLU A 110 -4.87 8.23 -13.39
C GLU A 110 -4.57 8.18 -11.88
N ARG A 111 -3.77 9.11 -11.36
CA ARG A 111 -3.44 9.25 -9.93
C ARG A 111 -4.04 10.51 -9.29
N ASN A 112 -4.96 11.18 -9.99
CA ASN A 112 -5.61 12.41 -9.54
C ASN A 112 -4.61 13.55 -9.22
N ILE A 113 -3.45 13.57 -9.88
CA ILE A 113 -2.47 14.66 -9.76
C ILE A 113 -2.89 15.78 -10.72
N SER A 114 -3.12 16.98 -10.20
CA SER A 114 -3.50 18.14 -11.00
C SER A 114 -2.31 18.70 -11.77
N VAL A 115 -2.46 18.77 -13.09
CA VAL A 115 -1.48 19.39 -13.99
C VAL A 115 -1.93 20.81 -14.33
N THR A 116 -1.04 21.78 -14.23
CA THR A 116 -1.30 23.19 -14.61
C THR A 116 -0.17 23.75 -15.49
N ALA A 117 -0.31 25.01 -15.89
CA ALA A 117 0.71 25.76 -16.63
C ALA A 117 1.96 26.02 -15.76
N GLU A 118 3.11 26.24 -16.41
CA GLU A 118 4.40 26.36 -15.72
C GLU A 118 4.45 27.56 -14.74
N GLU A 119 3.68 28.60 -15.01
CA GLU A 119 3.63 29.84 -14.22
C GLU A 119 2.94 29.65 -12.86
N GLU A 120 1.98 28.73 -12.79
CA GLU A 120 1.15 28.45 -11.61
C GLU A 120 1.62 27.20 -10.85
N ALA A 121 2.44 26.35 -11.47
CA ALA A 121 2.89 25.11 -10.88
C ALA A 121 3.88 25.32 -9.72
N GLU A 122 3.78 24.46 -8.71
CA GLU A 122 4.75 24.40 -7.61
C GLU A 122 5.99 23.59 -8.00
N LEU A 123 5.79 22.57 -8.85
CA LEU A 123 6.80 21.64 -9.32
C LEU A 123 6.73 21.54 -10.84
N THR A 124 7.89 21.53 -11.49
CA THR A 124 8.01 21.32 -12.94
C THR A 124 8.75 20.02 -13.20
N LEU A 125 8.09 19.07 -13.85
CA LEU A 125 8.66 17.80 -14.29
C LEU A 125 9.26 17.96 -15.68
N LYS A 126 10.59 17.98 -15.76
CA LYS A 126 11.33 18.05 -17.03
C LYS A 126 11.77 16.65 -17.43
N GLY A 127 11.73 16.38 -18.73
CA GLY A 127 12.09 15.09 -19.32
C GLY A 127 13.01 15.27 -20.52
N SER A 128 13.96 14.35 -20.70
CA SER A 128 14.84 14.27 -21.85
C SER A 128 15.03 12.82 -22.29
N ILE A 129 14.63 12.50 -23.52
CA ILE A 129 14.85 11.18 -24.11
C ILE A 129 16.29 11.14 -24.60
N LEU A 130 17.10 10.30 -23.96
CA LEU A 130 18.54 10.23 -24.16
C LEU A 130 18.91 9.27 -25.29
N ALA A 131 18.25 8.10 -25.35
CA ALA A 131 18.58 7.06 -26.30
C ALA A 131 17.34 6.28 -26.75
N TYR A 132 17.38 5.85 -28.00
CA TYR A 132 16.42 4.93 -28.62
C TYR A 132 17.23 3.96 -29.48
N SER A 133 17.19 2.67 -29.16
CA SER A 133 17.87 1.63 -29.94
C SER A 133 16.91 0.48 -30.27
N ILE A 134 17.20 -0.18 -31.39
CA ILE A 134 16.53 -1.40 -31.81
C ILE A 134 17.59 -2.47 -31.99
N GLU A 135 17.44 -3.59 -31.29
CA GLU A 135 18.39 -4.69 -31.29
C GLU A 135 17.71 -5.97 -31.80
N ALA A 136 18.38 -6.70 -32.69
CA ALA A 136 17.89 -8.01 -33.13
C ALA A 136 18.24 -9.06 -32.05
N VAL A 137 17.22 -9.78 -31.56
CA VAL A 137 17.36 -10.72 -30.43
C VAL A 137 17.56 -12.15 -30.93
N ALA A 138 16.95 -12.51 -32.05
CA ALA A 138 17.09 -13.84 -32.63
C ALA A 138 17.02 -13.78 -34.17
N PHE A 139 17.90 -14.56 -34.81
CA PHE A 139 17.86 -14.86 -36.24
C PHE A 139 17.55 -16.34 -36.39
N ASP A 140 16.33 -16.70 -36.81
CA ASP A 140 16.03 -18.10 -37.12
C ASP A 140 16.51 -18.41 -38.55
N ALA A 141 17.29 -19.49 -38.69
CA ALA A 141 17.74 -20.04 -39.97
C ALA A 141 16.61 -20.73 -40.77
N ARG A 142 15.38 -20.79 -40.22
CA ARG A 142 14.23 -21.51 -40.79
C ARG A 142 13.05 -20.63 -41.21
N ASP A 143 13.31 -19.36 -41.52
CA ASP A 143 12.33 -18.44 -42.13
C ASP A 143 11.11 -18.14 -41.22
N ILE A 144 11.37 -17.95 -39.92
CA ILE A 144 10.36 -17.56 -38.92
C ILE A 144 10.73 -16.18 -38.38
N SER A 145 9.72 -15.31 -38.29
CA SER A 145 9.80 -13.86 -37.98
C SER A 145 10.94 -13.42 -37.04
N ARG A 146 11.66 -12.37 -37.46
CA ARG A 146 12.78 -11.80 -36.69
C ARG A 146 12.23 -11.11 -35.44
N GLN A 147 12.76 -11.48 -34.28
CA GLN A 147 12.46 -10.81 -33.02
C GLN A 147 13.41 -9.65 -32.79
N TYR A 148 12.85 -8.49 -32.50
CA TYR A 148 13.56 -7.27 -32.17
C TYR A 148 13.19 -6.79 -30.77
N ARG A 149 14.11 -6.06 -30.14
CA ARG A 149 13.92 -5.37 -28.86
C ARG A 149 14.10 -3.88 -29.08
N VAL A 150 13.09 -3.09 -28.74
CA VAL A 150 13.20 -1.64 -28.60
C VAL A 150 13.71 -1.37 -27.19
N ASN A 151 14.73 -0.53 -27.06
CA ASN A 151 15.20 -0.01 -25.77
C ASN A 151 15.13 1.52 -25.78
N ILE A 152 14.54 2.09 -24.74
CA ILE A 152 14.37 3.53 -24.57
C ILE A 152 15.02 3.92 -23.25
N THR A 153 15.85 4.97 -23.29
CA THR A 153 16.42 5.57 -22.08
C THR A 153 16.03 7.04 -22.02
N ALA A 154 15.47 7.45 -20.89
CA ALA A 154 15.04 8.81 -20.66
C ALA A 154 15.45 9.27 -19.26
N ARG A 155 15.75 10.56 -19.15
CA ARG A 155 16.07 11.23 -17.90
C ARG A 155 14.93 12.14 -17.50
N PHE A 156 14.56 12.09 -16.24
CA PHE A 156 13.56 12.98 -15.67
C PHE A 156 14.16 13.74 -14.51
N SER A 157 13.78 15.01 -14.39
CA SER A 157 14.15 15.85 -13.27
C SER A 157 12.96 16.66 -12.79
N VAL A 158 12.94 16.95 -11.50
CA VAL A 158 11.89 17.78 -10.89
C VAL A 158 12.54 19.01 -10.28
N GLN A 159 12.01 20.16 -10.66
CA GLN A 159 12.47 21.47 -10.22
C GLN A 159 11.34 22.17 -9.48
N GLY A 160 11.65 22.78 -8.34
CA GLY A 160 10.68 23.63 -7.63
C GLY A 160 10.61 25.03 -8.24
N ARG A 161 9.46 25.69 -8.12
CA ARG A 161 9.19 27.03 -8.71
C ARG A 161 10.29 28.09 -8.45
N LYS A 162 10.96 28.05 -7.30
CA LYS A 162 11.96 29.05 -6.87
C LYS A 162 13.41 28.59 -7.01
N GLY A 163 13.66 27.32 -7.34
CA GLY A 163 15.00 26.76 -7.40
C GLY A 163 15.48 26.64 -8.84
N THR A 164 16.73 26.98 -9.13
CA THR A 164 17.34 26.79 -10.47
C THR A 164 17.82 25.35 -10.67
N GLU A 165 18.15 24.66 -9.58
CA GLU A 165 18.63 23.28 -9.60
C GLU A 165 17.50 22.29 -9.38
N PRO A 166 17.52 21.14 -10.07
CA PRO A 166 16.59 20.06 -9.80
C PRO A 166 16.88 19.45 -8.43
N PHE A 167 15.86 19.28 -7.59
CA PHE A 167 16.04 18.57 -6.31
C PHE A 167 15.99 17.06 -6.47
N TRP A 168 15.51 16.57 -7.62
CA TRP A 168 15.55 15.18 -8.02
C TRP A 168 15.83 15.06 -9.50
N GLU A 169 16.71 14.13 -9.86
CA GLU A 169 17.05 13.76 -11.22
C GLU A 169 17.37 12.26 -11.25
N GLU A 170 16.76 11.53 -12.18
CA GLU A 170 16.96 10.09 -12.31
C GLU A 170 16.83 9.65 -13.77
N VAL A 171 17.52 8.57 -14.12
CA VAL A 171 17.49 7.97 -15.46
C VAL A 171 16.70 6.68 -15.41
N PHE A 172 15.75 6.56 -16.33
CA PHE A 172 14.89 5.39 -16.50
C PHE A 172 15.18 4.75 -17.86
N SER A 173 15.17 3.44 -17.87
CA SER A 173 15.27 2.64 -19.09
C SER A 173 14.22 1.55 -19.08
N ALA A 174 13.57 1.33 -20.21
CA ALA A 174 12.66 0.21 -20.41
C ALA A 174 12.81 -0.33 -21.83
N SER A 175 12.42 -1.59 -21.99
CA SER A 175 12.50 -2.26 -23.27
C SER A 175 11.26 -3.11 -23.54
N SER A 176 10.86 -3.19 -24.80
CA SER A 176 9.79 -4.10 -25.24
C SER A 176 10.19 -4.82 -26.51
N TYR A 177 9.60 -5.99 -26.75
CA TYR A 177 9.91 -6.83 -27.89
C TYR A 177 8.80 -6.76 -28.94
N TYR A 178 9.20 -6.90 -30.21
CA TYR A 178 8.27 -7.09 -31.31
C TYR A 178 8.82 -8.08 -32.33
N TYR A 179 7.91 -8.58 -33.16
CA TYR A 179 8.23 -9.47 -34.28
C TYR A 179 7.94 -8.75 -35.59
N THR A 180 8.70 -9.07 -36.63
CA THR A 180 8.40 -8.61 -37.99
C THR A 180 7.05 -9.15 -38.49
N GLY A 181 6.31 -8.30 -39.18
CA GLY A 181 5.03 -8.66 -39.79
C GLY A 181 5.18 -9.17 -41.24
N PRO A 182 4.07 -9.56 -41.88
CA PRO A 182 4.06 -10.04 -43.27
C PRO A 182 4.42 -8.96 -44.31
N ASN A 183 4.43 -7.69 -43.90
CA ASN A 183 4.82 -6.55 -44.74
C ASN A 183 5.45 -5.43 -43.88
N VAL A 184 5.95 -4.39 -44.54
CA VAL A 184 6.63 -3.25 -43.89
C VAL A 184 5.68 -2.53 -42.94
N ALA A 185 4.46 -2.22 -43.37
CA ALA A 185 3.48 -1.51 -42.53
C ALA A 185 3.14 -2.27 -41.24
N ALA A 186 2.98 -3.60 -41.31
CA ALA A 186 2.75 -4.43 -40.14
C ALA A 186 3.94 -4.43 -39.17
N THR A 187 5.16 -4.42 -39.71
CA THR A 187 6.39 -4.33 -38.91
C THR A 187 6.51 -2.97 -38.22
N GLU A 188 6.26 -1.86 -38.92
CA GLU A 188 6.28 -0.51 -38.35
C GLU A 188 5.23 -0.33 -37.24
N MET A 189 4.03 -0.88 -37.43
CA MET A 189 3.00 -0.88 -36.39
C MET A 189 3.41 -1.69 -35.17
N ALA A 190 4.04 -2.86 -35.37
CA ALA A 190 4.53 -3.69 -34.29
C ALA A 190 5.66 -2.99 -33.50
N GLU A 191 6.60 -2.37 -34.21
CA GLU A 191 7.65 -1.56 -33.61
C GLU A 191 7.06 -0.40 -32.79
N LYS A 192 6.14 0.38 -33.39
CA LYS A 192 5.50 1.51 -32.69
C LYS A 192 4.82 1.07 -31.39
N ARG A 193 4.09 -0.06 -31.41
CA ARG A 193 3.45 -0.62 -30.21
C ARG A 193 4.47 -1.00 -29.14
N ALA A 194 5.59 -1.62 -29.53
CA ALA A 194 6.65 -1.95 -28.58
C ALA A 194 7.29 -0.69 -27.97
N SER A 195 7.53 0.34 -28.78
CA SER A 195 8.03 1.64 -28.30
C SER A 195 7.06 2.30 -27.32
N ASP A 196 5.76 2.27 -27.63
CA ASP A 196 4.71 2.77 -26.74
C ASP A 196 4.70 2.00 -25.40
N GLN A 197 4.80 0.67 -25.44
CA GLN A 197 4.86 -0.16 -24.23
C GLN A 197 6.08 0.14 -23.35
N ALA A 198 7.27 0.30 -23.95
CA ALA A 198 8.47 0.68 -23.21
C ALA A 198 8.31 2.09 -22.59
N MET A 199 7.75 3.04 -23.34
CA MET A 199 7.51 4.39 -22.83
C MET A 199 6.46 4.42 -21.72
N GLU A 200 5.44 3.56 -21.81
CA GLU A 200 4.43 3.36 -20.77
C GLU A 200 5.04 2.83 -19.47
N GLU A 201 6.01 1.92 -19.55
CA GLU A 201 6.73 1.41 -18.38
C GLU A 201 7.59 2.50 -17.72
N ILE A 202 8.32 3.29 -18.52
CA ILE A 202 9.06 4.46 -18.02
C ILE A 202 8.09 5.44 -17.35
N SER A 203 6.99 5.79 -18.01
CA SER A 203 6.01 6.74 -17.48
C SER A 203 5.40 6.25 -16.17
N ARG A 204 5.16 4.94 -16.02
CA ARG A 204 4.72 4.33 -14.75
C ARG A 204 5.74 4.56 -13.66
N SER A 205 7.00 4.21 -13.94
CA SER A 205 8.09 4.25 -12.98
C SER A 205 8.39 5.67 -12.52
N VAL A 206 8.38 6.63 -13.45
CA VAL A 206 8.56 8.06 -13.15
C VAL A 206 7.45 8.59 -12.23
N VAL A 207 6.18 8.30 -12.53
CA VAL A 207 5.06 8.79 -11.70
C VAL A 207 5.09 8.14 -10.32
N LEU A 208 5.40 6.84 -10.22
CA LEU A 208 5.59 6.18 -8.92
C LEU A 208 6.70 6.86 -8.12
N ARG A 209 7.85 7.09 -8.77
CA ARG A 209 9.00 7.73 -8.12
C ARG A 209 8.69 9.16 -7.67
N LEU A 210 7.96 9.92 -8.48
CA LEU A 210 7.49 11.27 -8.14
C LEU A 210 6.63 11.29 -6.87
N MET A 211 5.83 10.25 -6.63
CA MET A 211 5.00 10.13 -5.43
C MET A 211 5.80 9.76 -4.18
N GLU A 212 6.95 9.09 -4.34
CA GLU A 212 7.83 8.69 -3.23
C GLU A 212 8.67 9.85 -2.70
N ILE A 213 9.05 10.81 -3.55
CA ILE A 213 9.89 11.98 -3.19
C ILE A 213 9.06 13.04 -2.44
N ARG A 214 7.92 12.66 -1.87
CA ARG A 214 6.93 13.57 -1.28
C ARG A 214 7.46 14.34 -0.07
#